data_AF-A0A517WU51-F1
#
_entry.id   AF-A0A517WU51-F1
#
_cell.length_a   1.000
_cell.length_b   1.000
_cell.length_c   1.000
_cell.angle_alpha   90.00
_cell.angle_beta   90.00
_cell.angle_gamma   90.00
#
_symmetry.space_group_name_H-M   'P 1'
#
loop_
_entity.id
_entity.type
_entity.pdbx_description
1 polymer ?
#
loop_
_entity_poly.entity_id
_entity_poly.type
_entity_poly.pdbx_seq_one_letter_code
_entity_poly.pdbx_strand_id
1 'polypeptide(L)'
;MNDGTQSEHPLDSKVGTSLHSEFVGMLFALATAQVAVESADLVNHKFFVSKSTLEILPAYSHLFLAMTIIGSSWVGWKSSTSSMSKIENIFSIDCLELLIDFFLVVCYFIIVRSVESISLFGNFEPSAKPEVFWTTVILITYFFWDLLTKLIKNVEHDTNRDDSLNHQNNLTANKIKATNPLNKIWFWITTRDLATFLSRGWASFTCAILSLIAYSLLPTSTTEPMTIVIIDLTLFVLILTFRAMKLEDFKQLSNKQHALWIILLGSFLCLMLILVIMNTSPHSNSFFD
;
A
#
# COMPACT_ATOMS: atom_id res chain seq x y z
N MET A 1 35.06 -13.66 -49.35
CA MET A 1 33.71 -13.06 -49.24
C MET A 1 33.29 -13.23 -47.79
N ASN A 2 33.49 -12.19 -47.01
CA ASN A 2 33.31 -12.18 -45.56
C ASN A 2 32.03 -11.38 -45.32
N ASP A 3 30.94 -12.04 -44.95
CA ASP A 3 29.65 -11.39 -44.72
C ASP A 3 29.68 -10.76 -43.33
N GLY A 4 29.98 -9.45 -43.31
CA GLY A 4 30.07 -8.62 -42.12
C GLY A 4 28.70 -8.37 -41.52
N THR A 5 28.11 -9.40 -40.92
CA THR A 5 26.95 -9.27 -40.05
C THR A 5 27.41 -8.61 -38.75
N GLN A 6 27.32 -7.27 -38.72
CA GLN A 6 27.40 -6.51 -37.48
C GLN A 6 26.25 -6.95 -36.58
N SER A 7 26.59 -7.76 -35.57
CA SER A 7 25.76 -8.01 -34.40
C SER A 7 25.45 -6.67 -33.73
N GLU A 8 24.31 -6.08 -34.04
CA GLU A 8 23.78 -4.93 -33.32
C GLU A 8 23.70 -5.28 -31.83
N HIS A 9 24.55 -4.60 -31.06
CA HIS A 9 24.75 -4.87 -29.65
C HIS A 9 23.50 -4.39 -28.89
N PRO A 10 22.76 -5.26 -28.17
CA PRO A 10 21.51 -4.91 -27.48
C PRO A 10 21.72 -4.10 -26.19
N LEU A 11 22.72 -3.20 -26.16
CA LEU A 11 23.14 -2.46 -24.96
C LEU A 11 22.37 -1.16 -24.74
N ASP A 12 21.75 -0.58 -25.77
CA ASP A 12 21.29 0.82 -25.69
C ASP A 12 19.86 0.99 -25.13
N SER A 13 19.01 -0.06 -25.16
CA SER A 13 17.63 0.04 -24.66
C SER A 13 17.49 -0.08 -23.14
N LYS A 14 18.54 -0.51 -22.43
CA LYS A 14 18.54 -0.70 -20.96
C LYS A 14 18.80 0.57 -20.15
N VAL A 15 19.34 1.63 -20.76
CA VAL A 15 19.78 2.82 -20.02
C VAL A 15 18.59 3.69 -19.56
N GLY A 16 17.54 3.79 -20.37
CA GLY A 16 16.42 4.72 -20.09
C GLY A 16 15.42 4.24 -19.02
N THR A 17 15.29 2.94 -18.77
CA THR A 17 14.34 2.40 -17.78
C THR A 17 14.90 2.43 -16.35
N SER A 18 16.18 2.80 -16.17
CA SER A 18 16.81 2.79 -14.85
C SER A 18 16.41 3.97 -13.98
N LEU A 19 16.14 5.15 -14.56
CA LEU A 19 16.01 6.38 -13.77
C LEU A 19 14.77 6.41 -12.86
N HIS A 20 13.60 5.97 -13.35
CA HIS A 20 12.38 5.90 -12.53
C HIS A 20 12.55 4.90 -11.36
N SER A 21 13.00 3.68 -11.66
CA SER A 21 13.26 2.66 -10.64
C SER A 21 14.32 3.10 -9.64
N GLU A 22 15.41 3.73 -10.08
CA GLU A 22 16.45 4.25 -9.20
C GLU A 22 15.91 5.36 -8.30
N PHE A 23 15.14 6.31 -8.86
CA PHE A 23 14.56 7.41 -8.10
C PHE A 23 13.62 6.91 -7.00
N VAL A 24 12.65 6.05 -7.33
CA VAL A 24 11.73 5.49 -6.32
C VAL A 24 12.49 4.62 -5.32
N GLY A 25 13.49 3.86 -5.76
CA GLY A 25 14.39 3.11 -4.87
C GLY A 25 15.11 4.00 -3.85
N MET A 26 15.62 5.16 -4.29
CA MET A 26 16.23 6.17 -3.40
C MET A 26 15.22 6.74 -2.40
N LEU A 27 13.97 6.99 -2.82
CA LEU A 27 12.92 7.48 -1.94
C LEU A 27 12.57 6.48 -0.82
N PHE A 28 12.47 5.18 -1.14
CA PHE A 28 12.30 4.13 -0.14
C PHE A 28 13.49 4.02 0.82
N ALA A 29 14.72 4.15 0.30
CA ALA A 29 15.92 4.16 1.12
C ALA A 29 15.92 5.34 2.09
N LEU A 30 15.50 6.53 1.64
CA LEU A 30 15.40 7.72 2.49
C LEU A 30 14.36 7.53 3.60
N ALA A 31 13.19 6.95 3.29
CA ALA A 31 12.17 6.64 4.30
C ALA A 31 12.69 5.63 5.34
N THR A 32 13.45 4.62 4.90
CA THR A 32 14.09 3.63 5.79
C THR A 32 15.16 4.28 6.67
N ALA A 33 15.96 5.18 6.11
CA ALA A 33 16.96 5.93 6.87
C ALA A 33 16.30 6.79 7.96
N GLN A 34 15.12 7.37 7.69
CA GLN A 34 14.37 8.10 8.71
C GLN A 34 13.97 7.21 9.90
N VAL A 35 13.57 5.96 9.66
CA VAL A 35 13.29 5.00 10.75
C VAL A 35 14.51 4.82 11.65
N ALA A 36 15.71 4.72 11.05
CA ALA A 36 16.95 4.58 11.80
C ALA A 36 17.29 5.82 12.63
N VAL A 37 17.05 7.02 12.09
CA VAL A 37 17.24 8.29 12.81
C VAL A 37 16.32 8.35 14.04
N GLU A 38 15.01 8.13 13.86
CA GLU A 38 14.05 8.16 14.99
C GLU A 38 14.36 7.06 16.02
N SER A 39 14.80 5.88 15.57
CA SER A 39 15.23 4.80 16.47
C SER A 39 16.44 5.21 17.32
N ALA A 40 17.41 5.92 16.74
CA ALA A 40 18.58 6.41 17.46
C ALA A 40 18.21 7.50 18.48
N ASP A 41 17.32 8.43 18.10
CA ASP A 41 16.83 9.48 18.99
C ASP A 41 16.07 8.89 20.18
N LEU A 42 15.27 7.84 19.97
CA LEU A 42 14.58 7.11 21.03
C LEU A 42 15.55 6.44 22.01
N VAL A 43 16.61 5.81 21.51
CA VAL A 43 17.67 5.21 22.34
C VAL A 43 18.38 6.28 23.17
N ASN A 44 18.75 7.40 22.56
CA ASN A 44 19.37 8.52 23.26
C ASN A 44 18.46 9.02 24.39
N HIS A 45 17.17 9.22 24.13
CA HIS A 45 16.21 9.68 25.13
C HIS A 45 16.06 8.69 26.31
N LYS A 46 16.09 7.38 26.04
CA LYS A 46 16.07 6.34 27.08
C LYS A 46 17.23 6.47 28.06
N PHE A 47 18.43 6.72 27.54
CA PHE A 47 19.63 6.89 28.37
C PHE A 47 19.53 8.09 29.31
N PHE A 48 18.86 9.17 28.91
CA PHE A 48 18.80 10.40 29.70
C PHE A 48 17.66 10.44 30.74
N VAL A 49 16.51 9.79 30.48
CA VAL A 49 15.30 10.02 31.30
C VAL A 49 14.98 8.86 32.27
N SER A 50 15.79 7.81 32.35
CA SER A 50 15.62 6.69 33.32
C SER A 50 14.18 6.14 33.42
N LYS A 51 13.46 6.10 32.29
CA LYS A 51 12.09 5.56 32.25
C LYS A 51 12.08 4.03 32.24
N SER A 52 10.99 3.46 32.74
CA SER A 52 10.73 2.03 32.63
C SER A 52 10.71 1.60 31.16
N THR A 53 11.33 0.46 30.83
CA THR A 53 11.39 -0.05 29.45
C THR A 53 9.99 -0.24 28.85
N LEU A 54 8.96 -0.46 29.68
CA LEU A 54 7.57 -0.61 29.23
C LEU A 54 6.95 0.67 28.68
N GLU A 55 7.39 1.85 29.12
CA GLU A 55 6.86 3.13 28.64
C GLU A 55 7.34 3.47 27.23
N ILE A 56 8.49 2.92 26.82
CA ILE A 56 9.12 3.17 25.52
C ILE A 56 8.71 2.08 24.50
N LEU A 57 8.08 1.00 24.97
CA LEU A 57 7.68 -0.12 24.12
C LEU A 57 6.75 0.30 22.96
N PRO A 58 5.76 1.20 23.15
CA PRO A 58 4.91 1.69 22.06
C PRO A 58 5.71 2.35 20.91
N ALA A 59 6.69 3.20 21.24
CA ALA A 59 7.56 3.82 20.24
C ALA A 59 8.26 2.78 19.35
N TYR A 60 8.81 1.73 19.97
CA TYR A 60 9.49 0.66 19.25
C TYR A 60 8.53 -0.19 18.43
N SER A 61 7.32 -0.49 18.94
CA SER A 61 6.33 -1.24 18.17
C SER A 61 5.88 -0.46 16.94
N HIS A 62 5.72 0.85 17.06
CA HIS A 62 5.34 1.71 15.95
C HIS A 62 6.47 1.85 14.92
N LEU A 63 7.72 2.09 15.33
CA LEU A 63 8.86 2.08 14.42
C LEU A 63 9.01 0.76 13.66
N PHE A 64 8.74 -0.36 14.34
CA PHE A 64 8.72 -1.68 13.72
C PHE A 64 7.58 -1.85 12.71
N LEU A 65 6.38 -1.37 13.03
CA LEU A 65 5.24 -1.33 12.11
C LEU A 65 5.59 -0.49 10.87
N ALA A 66 6.12 0.72 11.05
CA ALA A 66 6.52 1.62 9.98
C ALA A 66 7.56 0.95 9.06
N MET A 67 8.59 0.32 9.64
CA MET A 67 9.61 -0.42 8.89
C MET A 67 8.99 -1.56 8.08
N THR A 68 8.02 -2.29 8.64
CA THR A 68 7.32 -3.37 7.93
C THR A 68 6.50 -2.84 6.77
N ILE A 69 5.78 -1.72 6.96
CA ILE A 69 5.00 -1.06 5.90
C ILE A 69 5.94 -0.66 4.77
N ILE A 70 7.03 0.04 5.08
CA ILE A 70 8.01 0.53 4.08
C ILE A 70 8.66 -0.66 3.35
N GLY A 71 9.21 -1.62 4.10
CA GLY A 71 9.93 -2.76 3.54
C GLY A 71 9.03 -3.64 2.66
N SER A 72 7.82 -3.95 3.12
CA SER A 72 6.88 -4.74 2.32
C SER A 72 6.40 -3.99 1.06
N SER A 73 6.29 -2.67 1.15
CA SER A 73 5.96 -1.78 0.02
C SER A 73 7.04 -1.74 -1.02
N TRP A 74 8.29 -1.58 -0.61
CA TRP A 74 9.45 -1.64 -1.49
C TRP A 74 9.55 -2.99 -2.22
N VAL A 75 9.39 -4.11 -1.50
CA VAL A 75 9.41 -5.46 -2.11
C VAL A 75 8.28 -5.62 -3.12
N GLY A 76 7.06 -5.21 -2.77
CA GLY A 76 5.91 -5.29 -3.68
C GLY A 76 6.06 -4.43 -4.92
N TRP A 77 6.57 -3.21 -4.75
CA TRP A 77 6.88 -2.30 -5.86
C TRP A 77 7.97 -2.91 -6.76
N LYS A 78 9.08 -3.40 -6.18
CA LYS A 78 10.20 -3.98 -6.95
C LYS A 78 9.80 -5.23 -7.74
N SER A 79 8.86 -6.01 -7.21
CA SER A 79 8.32 -7.20 -7.88
C SER A 79 7.33 -6.87 -9.00
N SER A 80 6.83 -5.64 -9.08
CA SER A 80 5.83 -5.27 -10.08
C SER A 80 6.46 -5.01 -11.45
N THR A 81 5.84 -5.54 -12.50
CA THR A 81 6.31 -5.37 -13.90
C THR A 81 6.19 -3.90 -14.38
N SER A 82 5.41 -3.06 -13.70
CA SER A 82 5.22 -1.64 -14.07
C SER A 82 6.43 -0.76 -13.74
N SER A 83 7.40 -1.26 -12.97
CA SER A 83 8.63 -0.54 -12.59
C SER A 83 9.58 -0.17 -13.76
N MET A 84 9.18 -0.36 -15.02
CA MET A 84 10.05 -0.22 -16.20
C MET A 84 9.50 0.72 -17.31
N SER A 85 8.47 1.51 -17.05
CA SER A 85 7.95 2.39 -18.10
C SER A 85 8.85 3.60 -18.39
N LYS A 86 8.89 4.03 -19.65
CA LYS A 86 9.66 5.20 -20.11
C LYS A 86 8.75 6.43 -20.09
N ILE A 87 9.11 7.43 -19.30
CA ILE A 87 8.37 8.70 -19.24
C ILE A 87 8.63 9.49 -20.52
N GLU A 88 7.75 9.38 -21.51
CA GLU A 88 7.85 10.16 -22.76
C GLU A 88 7.20 11.54 -22.64
N ASN A 89 6.18 11.69 -21.77
CA ASN A 89 5.40 12.92 -21.63
C ASN A 89 5.07 13.20 -20.16
N ILE A 90 4.97 14.49 -19.80
CA ILE A 90 4.59 14.92 -18.44
C ILE A 90 3.16 14.48 -18.07
N PHE A 91 2.27 14.37 -19.06
CA PHE A 91 0.91 13.85 -18.89
C PHE A 91 0.81 12.36 -19.22
N SER A 92 1.93 11.61 -19.16
CA SER A 92 1.89 10.17 -19.30
C SER A 92 1.37 9.49 -18.03
N ILE A 93 0.82 8.30 -18.22
CA ILE A 93 0.42 7.42 -17.12
C ILE A 93 1.59 7.11 -16.19
N ASP A 94 2.80 7.01 -16.73
CA ASP A 94 4.02 6.73 -15.97
C ASP A 94 4.35 7.86 -14.99
N CYS A 95 4.06 9.10 -15.36
CA CYS A 95 4.19 10.24 -14.45
C CYS A 95 3.17 10.16 -13.30
N LEU A 96 1.96 9.66 -13.56
CA LEU A 96 0.93 9.45 -12.54
C LEU A 96 1.28 8.29 -11.60
N GLU A 97 1.88 7.21 -12.12
CA GLU A 97 2.48 6.13 -11.33
C GLU A 97 3.53 6.67 -10.36
N LEU A 98 4.49 7.43 -10.90
CA LEU A 98 5.53 8.07 -10.11
C LEU A 98 4.97 9.01 -9.04
N LEU A 99 3.91 9.77 -9.35
CA LEU A 99 3.27 10.66 -8.38
C LEU A 99 2.63 9.90 -7.21
N ILE A 100 2.02 8.75 -7.49
CA ILE A 100 1.41 7.89 -6.46
C ILE A 100 2.50 7.23 -5.62
N ASP A 101 3.58 6.75 -6.23
CA ASP A 101 4.75 6.22 -5.50
C ASP A 101 5.38 7.28 -4.59
N PHE A 102 5.55 8.51 -5.10
CA PHE A 102 6.04 9.64 -4.30
C PHE A 102 5.10 9.96 -3.13
N PHE A 103 3.78 10.02 -3.38
CA PHE A 103 2.78 10.26 -2.35
C PHE A 103 2.79 9.16 -1.26
N LEU A 104 2.93 7.90 -1.64
CA LEU A 104 3.08 6.78 -0.71
C LEU A 104 4.33 6.96 0.17
N VAL A 105 5.45 7.35 -0.41
CA VAL A 105 6.68 7.64 0.35
C VAL A 105 6.45 8.78 1.34
N VAL A 106 5.79 9.87 0.93
CA VAL A 106 5.44 10.96 1.85
C VAL A 106 4.59 10.45 3.02
N CYS A 107 3.59 9.60 2.77
CA CYS A 107 2.81 8.97 3.83
C CYS A 107 3.70 8.13 4.77
N TYR A 108 4.70 7.42 4.25
CA TYR A 108 5.65 6.68 5.07
C TYR A 108 6.48 7.59 5.97
N PHE A 109 6.98 8.72 5.45
CA PHE A 109 7.65 9.71 6.27
C PHE A 109 6.77 10.22 7.40
N ILE A 110 5.50 10.49 7.11
CA ILE A 110 4.57 10.97 8.13
C ILE A 110 4.34 9.91 9.20
N ILE A 111 4.16 8.64 8.84
CA ILE A 111 4.07 7.53 9.81
C ILE A 111 5.30 7.49 10.71
N VAL A 112 6.50 7.51 10.14
CA VAL A 112 7.75 7.46 10.91
C VAL A 112 7.91 8.68 11.82
N ARG A 113 7.58 9.88 11.32
CA ARG A 113 7.59 11.11 12.11
C ARG A 113 6.47 11.19 13.16
N SER A 114 5.45 10.36 13.04
CA SER A 114 4.37 10.29 14.02
C SER A 114 4.75 9.47 15.25
N VAL A 115 5.93 8.80 15.25
CA VAL A 115 6.52 8.16 16.43
C VAL A 115 6.73 9.22 17.50
N GLU A 116 5.72 9.30 18.36
CA GLU A 116 5.56 10.14 19.54
C GLU A 116 6.32 11.46 19.50
N SER A 117 5.60 12.53 19.17
CA SER A 117 6.08 13.88 19.44
C SER A 117 6.32 14.02 20.94
N ILE A 118 7.57 13.95 21.36
CA ILE A 118 7.99 14.31 22.72
C ILE A 118 7.42 15.72 22.94
N SER A 119 6.48 15.84 23.88
CA SER A 119 5.93 17.15 24.20
C SER A 119 7.09 18.07 24.59
N LEU A 120 6.96 19.38 24.32
CA LEU A 120 7.99 20.38 24.68
C LEU A 120 8.42 20.33 26.17
N PHE A 121 7.60 19.69 27.02
CA PHE A 121 7.84 19.50 28.45
C PHE A 121 8.46 18.15 28.82
N GLY A 122 8.87 17.33 27.84
CA GLY A 122 9.49 16.01 28.06
C GLY A 122 8.52 14.90 28.49
N ASN A 123 7.22 15.20 28.54
CA ASN A 123 6.20 14.18 28.78
C ASN A 123 5.90 13.44 27.48
N PHE A 124 5.75 12.13 27.63
CA PHE A 124 5.48 11.22 26.53
C PHE A 124 3.99 10.89 26.58
N GLU A 125 3.25 11.32 25.57
CA GLU A 125 1.83 11.05 25.44
C GLU A 125 1.65 10.06 24.30
N PRO A 126 1.64 8.74 24.62
CA PRO A 126 1.59 7.73 23.59
C PRO A 126 0.19 7.75 22.96
N SER A 127 0.12 7.73 21.63
CA SER A 127 -1.13 7.74 20.88
C SER A 127 -1.01 6.83 19.68
N ALA A 128 -2.03 6.00 19.44
CA ALA A 128 -2.14 5.12 18.27
C ALA A 128 -2.96 5.74 17.11
N LYS A 129 -3.41 6.99 17.27
CA LYS A 129 -4.31 7.65 16.33
C LYS A 129 -3.65 7.94 14.97
N PRO A 130 -2.47 8.61 14.89
CA PRO A 130 -1.86 8.89 13.60
C PRO A 130 -1.50 7.61 12.84
N GLU A 131 -1.11 6.55 13.52
CA GLU A 131 -0.71 5.25 12.98
C GLU A 131 -1.86 4.58 12.26
N VAL A 132 -3.00 4.45 12.93
CA VAL A 132 -4.20 3.83 12.37
C VAL A 132 -4.72 4.68 11.20
N PHE A 133 -4.70 6.02 11.33
CA PHE A 133 -5.12 6.93 10.26
C PHE A 133 -4.26 6.79 9.02
N TRP A 134 -2.94 6.94 9.13
CA TRP A 134 -2.06 6.91 7.96
C TRP A 134 -1.92 5.51 7.35
N THR A 135 -2.01 4.44 8.16
CA THR A 135 -2.09 3.08 7.64
C THR A 135 -3.35 2.88 6.79
N THR A 136 -4.49 3.44 7.24
CA THR A 136 -5.74 3.43 6.48
C THR A 136 -5.60 4.21 5.17
N VAL A 137 -4.98 5.40 5.20
CA VAL A 137 -4.69 6.20 4.00
C VAL A 137 -3.84 5.40 3.01
N ILE A 138 -2.77 4.75 3.46
CA ILE A 138 -1.89 3.94 2.60
C ILE A 138 -2.64 2.79 1.94
N LEU A 139 -3.45 2.04 2.69
CA LEU A 139 -4.22 0.91 2.15
C LEU A 139 -5.29 1.38 1.15
N ILE A 140 -5.93 2.52 1.42
CA ILE A 140 -6.86 3.16 0.49
C ILE A 140 -6.13 3.61 -0.79
N THR A 141 -4.94 4.21 -0.67
CA THR A 141 -4.11 4.58 -1.82
C THR A 141 -3.73 3.36 -2.66
N TYR A 142 -3.36 2.24 -2.03
CA TYR A 142 -3.12 0.98 -2.75
C TYR A 142 -4.35 0.48 -3.50
N PHE A 143 -5.54 0.59 -2.90
CA PHE A 143 -6.79 0.26 -3.57
C PHE A 143 -7.03 1.16 -4.80
N PHE A 144 -6.85 2.48 -4.66
CA PHE A 144 -6.99 3.41 -5.78
C PHE A 144 -5.96 3.16 -6.88
N TRP A 145 -4.71 2.84 -6.50
CA TRP A 145 -3.66 2.47 -7.44
C TRP A 145 -4.02 1.24 -8.27
N ASP A 146 -4.49 0.18 -7.62
CA ASP A 146 -4.90 -1.06 -8.29
C ASP A 146 -6.16 -0.85 -9.16
N LEU A 147 -7.00 0.14 -8.85
CA LEU A 147 -8.13 0.55 -9.70
C LEU A 147 -7.65 1.31 -10.94
N LEU A 148 -6.80 2.32 -10.75
CA LEU A 148 -6.30 3.17 -11.81
C LEU A 148 -5.52 2.35 -12.86
N THR A 149 -4.60 1.51 -12.43
CA THR A 149 -3.78 0.68 -13.34
C THR A 149 -4.60 -0.27 -14.20
N LYS A 150 -5.75 -0.75 -13.71
CA LYS A 150 -6.66 -1.60 -14.49
C LYS A 150 -7.47 -0.81 -15.51
N LEU A 151 -8.04 0.33 -15.08
CA LEU A 151 -8.79 1.19 -15.98
C LEU A 151 -7.94 1.60 -17.18
N ILE A 152 -6.67 1.91 -16.93
CA ILE A 152 -5.71 2.27 -17.97
C ILE A 152 -5.44 1.11 -18.93
N LYS A 153 -5.12 -0.09 -18.41
CA LYS A 153 -4.84 -1.27 -19.25
C LYS A 153 -6.02 -1.65 -20.13
N ASN A 154 -7.25 -1.47 -19.63
CA ASN A 154 -8.45 -1.72 -20.41
C ASN A 154 -8.59 -0.74 -21.57
N VAL A 155 -8.35 0.56 -21.34
CA VAL A 155 -8.40 1.61 -22.38
C VAL A 155 -7.35 1.37 -23.47
N GLU A 156 -6.14 0.98 -23.09
CA GLU A 156 -5.07 0.67 -24.05
C GLU A 156 -5.41 -0.57 -24.90
N HIS A 157 -5.95 -1.62 -24.28
CA HIS A 157 -6.35 -2.83 -24.99
C HIS A 157 -7.47 -2.56 -26.01
N ASP A 158 -8.47 -1.75 -25.65
CA ASP A 158 -9.57 -1.40 -26.55
C ASP A 158 -9.08 -0.54 -27.74
N THR A 159 -8.17 0.39 -27.50
CA THR A 159 -7.57 1.23 -28.56
C THR A 159 -6.85 0.37 -29.60
N ASN A 160 -6.00 -0.57 -29.15
CA ASN A 160 -5.28 -1.49 -30.04
C ASN A 160 -6.21 -2.43 -30.82
N ARG A 161 -7.33 -2.83 -30.22
CA ARG A 161 -8.32 -3.71 -30.86
C ARG A 161 -9.03 -2.98 -32.01
N ASP A 162 -9.43 -1.73 -31.81
CA ASP A 162 -10.12 -0.96 -32.84
C ASP A 162 -9.23 -0.67 -34.06
N ASP A 163 -7.93 -0.43 -33.84
CA ASP A 163 -6.95 -0.29 -34.93
C ASP A 163 -6.81 -1.56 -35.77
N SER A 164 -6.76 -2.73 -35.11
CA SER A 164 -6.72 -4.02 -35.81
C SER A 164 -7.99 -4.28 -36.65
N LEU A 165 -9.16 -3.89 -36.14
CA LEU A 165 -10.45 -4.04 -36.83
C LEU A 165 -10.63 -3.04 -37.98
N ASN A 166 -10.15 -1.81 -37.84
CA ASN A 166 -10.19 -0.81 -38.92
C ASN A 166 -9.31 -1.22 -40.09
N HIS A 167 -8.14 -1.83 -39.84
CA HIS A 167 -7.32 -2.37 -40.92
C HIS A 167 -8.05 -3.49 -41.68
N GLN A 168 -8.91 -4.26 -41.01
CA GLN A 168 -9.67 -5.36 -41.61
C GLN A 168 -10.98 -4.92 -42.28
N ASN A 169 -11.66 -3.89 -41.76
CA ASN A 169 -12.97 -3.42 -42.24
C ASN A 169 -12.92 -2.37 -43.34
N ASN A 170 -11.74 -1.83 -43.68
CA ASN A 170 -11.56 -1.04 -44.91
C ASN A 170 -11.88 -1.83 -46.21
N LEU A 171 -12.18 -3.13 -46.11
CA LEU A 171 -12.71 -3.97 -47.18
C LEU A 171 -14.26 -4.07 -47.22
N THR A 172 -15.00 -3.56 -46.24
CA THR A 172 -16.46 -3.77 -46.11
C THR A 172 -17.26 -2.53 -45.69
N ALA A 173 -16.66 -1.34 -45.73
CA ALA A 173 -17.25 -0.11 -45.20
C ALA A 173 -18.45 0.42 -46.01
N ASN A 174 -19.68 0.23 -45.50
CA ASN A 174 -20.78 1.20 -45.66
C ASN A 174 -22.02 0.85 -44.79
N LYS A 175 -21.90 0.93 -43.45
CA LYS A 175 -23.01 1.28 -42.52
C LYS A 175 -22.59 1.04 -41.07
N ILE A 176 -22.09 2.05 -40.36
CA ILE A 176 -22.22 2.07 -38.89
C ILE A 176 -22.62 3.49 -38.45
N LYS A 177 -23.78 3.54 -37.79
CA LYS A 177 -24.42 4.73 -37.24
C LYS A 177 -23.67 5.17 -35.98
N ALA A 178 -23.37 6.46 -35.88
CA ALA A 178 -22.75 7.09 -34.72
C ALA A 178 -23.64 6.97 -33.47
N THR A 179 -23.21 6.17 -32.50
CA THR A 179 -23.74 6.19 -31.13
C THR A 179 -22.79 6.99 -30.25
N ASN A 180 -23.36 7.76 -29.30
CA ASN A 180 -22.59 8.67 -28.45
C ASN A 180 -21.53 7.91 -27.62
N PRO A 181 -20.24 8.27 -27.70
CA PRO A 181 -19.14 7.51 -27.11
C PRO A 181 -19.18 7.49 -25.56
N LEU A 182 -19.68 8.56 -24.93
CA LEU A 182 -19.73 8.70 -23.47
C LEU A 182 -20.67 7.70 -22.77
N ASN A 183 -21.85 7.44 -23.33
CA ASN A 183 -22.78 6.48 -22.74
C ASN A 183 -22.28 5.04 -22.87
N LYS A 184 -21.47 4.77 -23.90
CA LYS A 184 -20.84 3.47 -24.09
C LYS A 184 -19.77 3.23 -23.02
N ILE A 185 -18.95 4.24 -22.72
CA ILE A 185 -17.94 4.19 -21.66
C ILE A 185 -18.59 3.94 -20.29
N TRP A 186 -19.64 4.69 -19.94
CA TRP A 186 -20.29 4.56 -18.61
C TRP A 186 -20.99 3.21 -18.40
N PHE A 187 -21.66 2.67 -19.43
CA PHE A 187 -22.30 1.35 -19.34
C PHE A 187 -21.27 0.21 -19.30
N TRP A 188 -20.11 0.37 -19.94
CA TRP A 188 -19.05 -0.64 -19.92
C TRP A 188 -18.36 -0.71 -18.55
N ILE A 189 -18.08 0.46 -17.95
CA ILE A 189 -17.47 0.59 -16.62
C ILE A 189 -18.30 -0.09 -15.53
N THR A 190 -19.64 -0.09 -15.64
CA THR A 190 -20.50 -0.44 -14.51
C THR A 190 -20.79 -1.93 -14.34
N THR A 191 -20.83 -2.76 -15.40
CA THR A 191 -21.32 -4.15 -15.25
C THR A 191 -20.37 -5.28 -15.66
N ARG A 192 -19.46 -5.08 -16.63
CA ARG A 192 -18.59 -6.19 -17.11
C ARG A 192 -17.22 -6.20 -16.47
N ASP A 193 -16.70 -5.03 -16.14
CA ASP A 193 -15.39 -4.92 -15.51
C ASP A 193 -15.39 -5.19 -14.01
N LEU A 194 -16.55 -5.18 -13.34
CA LEU A 194 -16.58 -5.37 -11.89
C LEU A 194 -16.11 -6.77 -11.46
N ALA A 195 -16.47 -7.83 -12.22
CA ALA A 195 -16.08 -9.20 -11.87
C ALA A 195 -14.58 -9.47 -12.11
N THR A 196 -14.04 -9.00 -13.24
CA THR A 196 -12.60 -9.06 -13.53
C THR A 196 -11.81 -8.15 -12.60
N PHE A 197 -12.36 -6.98 -12.27
CA PHE A 197 -11.82 -6.05 -11.29
C PHE A 197 -11.72 -6.71 -9.91
N LEU A 198 -12.81 -7.30 -9.41
CA LEU A 198 -12.81 -8.01 -8.14
C LEU A 198 -11.76 -9.13 -8.16
N SER A 199 -11.61 -9.88 -9.25
CA SER A 199 -10.67 -11.02 -9.28
C SER A 199 -9.21 -10.68 -8.95
N ARG A 200 -8.75 -9.45 -9.23
CA ARG A 200 -7.38 -9.00 -8.92
C ARG A 200 -7.31 -7.90 -7.86
N GLY A 201 -8.40 -7.17 -7.63
CA GLY A 201 -8.45 -5.98 -6.76
C GLY A 201 -9.12 -6.24 -5.42
N TRP A 202 -9.71 -7.42 -5.24
CA TRP A 202 -10.41 -7.78 -4.01
C TRP A 202 -9.49 -7.72 -2.79
N ALA A 203 -8.20 -8.05 -2.92
CA ALA A 203 -7.25 -8.00 -1.81
C ALA A 203 -7.13 -6.57 -1.24
N SER A 204 -6.83 -5.60 -2.10
CA SER A 204 -6.70 -4.19 -1.72
C SER A 204 -8.03 -3.60 -1.26
N PHE A 205 -9.14 -3.97 -1.90
CA PHE A 205 -10.49 -3.57 -1.48
C PHE A 205 -10.84 -4.10 -0.08
N THR A 206 -10.58 -5.38 0.17
CA THR A 206 -10.85 -6.03 1.46
C THR A 206 -10.00 -5.40 2.55
N CYS A 207 -8.70 -5.21 2.32
CA CYS A 207 -7.82 -4.54 3.28
C CYS A 207 -8.20 -3.07 3.52
N ALA A 208 -8.63 -2.34 2.50
CA ALA A 208 -9.13 -0.97 2.66
C ALA A 208 -10.37 -0.94 3.57
N ILE A 209 -11.35 -1.82 3.35
CA ILE A 209 -12.53 -1.96 4.22
C ILE A 209 -12.12 -2.34 5.65
N LEU A 210 -11.27 -3.37 5.80
CA LEU A 210 -10.80 -3.80 7.12
C LEU A 210 -10.04 -2.68 7.85
N SER A 211 -9.28 -1.86 7.13
CA SER A 211 -8.59 -0.70 7.69
C SER A 211 -9.56 0.40 8.13
N LEU A 212 -10.64 0.66 7.37
CA LEU A 212 -11.69 1.60 7.75
C LEU A 212 -12.46 1.11 8.98
N ILE A 213 -12.73 -0.20 9.07
CA ILE A 213 -13.33 -0.82 10.25
C ILE A 213 -12.40 -0.68 11.45
N ALA A 214 -11.10 -0.97 11.27
CA ALA A 214 -10.09 -0.78 12.32
C ALA A 214 -10.06 0.67 12.79
N TYR A 215 -9.99 1.63 11.87
CA TYR A 215 -10.03 3.07 12.18
C TYR A 215 -11.28 3.47 12.98
N SER A 216 -12.43 2.86 12.69
CA SER A 216 -13.69 3.19 13.35
C SER A 216 -13.87 2.53 14.72
N LEU A 217 -13.30 1.34 14.93
CA LEU A 217 -13.52 0.53 16.13
C LEU A 217 -12.37 0.56 17.14
N LEU A 218 -11.15 0.88 16.71
CA LEU A 218 -9.99 0.87 17.60
C LEU A 218 -10.03 2.04 18.61
N PRO A 219 -9.65 1.80 19.88
CA PRO A 219 -9.63 2.82 20.91
C PRO A 219 -8.42 3.76 20.75
N THR A 220 -8.43 4.60 19.72
CA THR A 220 -7.31 5.50 19.36
C THR A 220 -7.02 6.59 20.38
N SER A 221 -7.89 6.78 21.38
CA SER A 221 -7.72 7.76 22.47
C SER A 221 -7.12 7.16 23.74
N THR A 222 -6.74 5.88 23.73
CA THR A 222 -6.08 5.24 24.87
C THR A 222 -4.64 5.74 25.03
N THR A 223 -4.22 5.94 26.28
CA THR A 223 -2.83 6.26 26.66
C THR A 223 -2.12 5.05 27.27
N GLU A 224 -2.78 3.89 27.33
CA GLU A 224 -2.19 2.69 27.92
C GLU A 224 -1.16 2.06 26.96
N PRO A 225 0.13 1.94 27.38
CA PRO A 225 1.19 1.45 26.50
C PRO A 225 0.92 0.09 25.88
N MET A 226 0.37 -0.85 26.66
CA MET A 226 0.09 -2.20 26.18
C MET A 226 -1.01 -2.22 25.13
N THR A 227 -2.04 -1.38 25.28
CA THR A 227 -3.14 -1.28 24.31
C THR A 227 -2.62 -0.73 22.98
N ILE A 228 -1.70 0.23 23.01
CA ILE A 228 -1.06 0.79 21.81
C ILE A 228 -0.21 -0.27 21.09
N VAL A 229 0.60 -1.04 21.83
CA VAL A 229 1.39 -2.14 21.24
C VAL A 229 0.49 -3.20 20.58
N ILE A 230 -0.67 -3.51 21.17
CA ILE A 230 -1.65 -4.44 20.58
C ILE A 230 -2.29 -3.83 19.32
N ILE A 231 -2.55 -2.51 19.29
CA ILE A 231 -3.01 -1.81 18.09
C ILE A 231 -1.97 -1.92 16.98
N ASP A 232 -0.69 -1.64 17.26
CA ASP A 232 0.39 -1.76 16.28
C ASP A 232 0.53 -3.18 15.75
N LEU A 233 0.43 -4.18 16.64
CA LEU A 233 0.44 -5.59 16.24
C LEU A 233 -0.76 -5.93 15.34
N THR A 234 -1.93 -5.36 15.61
CA THR A 234 -3.13 -5.55 14.80
C THR A 234 -2.94 -4.97 13.39
N LEU A 235 -2.39 -3.76 13.29
CA LEU A 235 -2.04 -3.13 12.01
C LEU A 235 -0.96 -3.91 11.27
N PHE A 236 0.05 -4.42 11.98
CA PHE A 236 1.10 -5.27 11.42
C PHE A 236 0.52 -6.52 10.76
N VAL A 237 -0.38 -7.23 11.46
CA VAL A 237 -1.05 -8.42 10.90
C VAL A 237 -1.92 -8.05 9.70
N LEU A 238 -2.59 -6.89 9.71
CA LEU A 238 -3.35 -6.40 8.55
C LEU A 238 -2.44 -6.18 7.33
N ILE A 239 -1.26 -5.59 7.52
CA ILE A 239 -0.28 -5.37 6.44
C ILE A 239 0.28 -6.69 5.92
N LEU A 240 0.58 -7.66 6.79
CA LEU A 240 0.99 -8.99 6.37
C LEU A 240 -0.13 -9.71 5.59
N THR A 241 -1.38 -9.59 6.04
CA THR A 241 -2.54 -10.16 5.35
C THR A 241 -2.68 -9.57 3.96
N PHE A 242 -2.56 -8.24 3.82
CA PHE A 242 -2.55 -7.57 2.52
C PHE A 242 -1.48 -8.13 1.58
N ARG A 243 -0.25 -8.29 2.07
CA ARG A 243 0.86 -8.82 1.27
C ARG A 243 0.68 -10.28 0.89
N ALA A 244 0.22 -11.11 1.82
CA ALA A 244 -0.08 -12.51 1.56
C ALA A 244 -1.14 -12.67 0.46
N MET A 245 -2.17 -11.82 0.45
CA MET A 245 -3.19 -11.83 -0.60
C MET A 245 -2.69 -11.29 -1.95
N LYS A 246 -1.69 -10.39 -1.97
CA LYS A 246 -1.16 -9.77 -3.19
C LYS A 246 -0.03 -10.55 -3.85
N LEU A 247 0.66 -11.44 -3.13
CA LEU A 247 1.82 -12.19 -3.62
C LEU A 247 1.49 -13.13 -4.80
N GLU A 248 0.23 -13.56 -4.96
CA GLU A 248 -0.10 -14.59 -5.95
C GLU A 248 -1.38 -14.30 -6.72
N ASP A 249 -1.35 -14.53 -8.04
CA ASP A 249 -2.58 -14.65 -8.83
C ASP A 249 -3.38 -15.82 -8.22
N PHE A 250 -4.55 -15.52 -7.64
CA PHE A 250 -5.35 -16.42 -6.79
C PHE A 250 -5.58 -17.84 -7.34
N LYS A 251 -5.42 -17.99 -8.66
CA LYS A 251 -5.57 -19.25 -9.39
C LYS A 251 -4.37 -20.21 -9.26
N GLN A 252 -3.22 -19.74 -8.79
CA GLN A 252 -1.98 -20.54 -8.68
C GLN A 252 -1.57 -20.83 -7.22
N LEU A 253 -2.37 -20.38 -6.25
CA LEU A 253 -2.08 -20.56 -4.83
C LEU A 253 -2.00 -22.03 -4.42
N SER A 254 -0.94 -22.37 -3.69
CA SER A 254 -0.85 -23.64 -2.97
C SER A 254 -1.83 -23.66 -1.79
N ASN A 255 -2.36 -24.84 -1.45
CA ASN A 255 -3.20 -25.03 -0.26
C ASN A 255 -2.55 -24.47 1.03
N LYS A 256 -1.22 -24.51 1.13
CA LYS A 256 -0.48 -23.96 2.27
C LYS A 256 -0.61 -22.43 2.37
N GLN A 257 -0.59 -21.75 1.24
CA GLN A 257 -0.71 -20.28 1.19
C GLN A 257 -2.14 -19.83 1.46
N HIS A 258 -3.12 -20.59 0.97
CA HIS A 258 -4.52 -20.39 1.35
C HIS A 258 -4.71 -20.47 2.87
N ALA A 259 -4.17 -21.51 3.50
CA ALA A 259 -4.22 -21.64 4.95
C ALA A 259 -3.53 -20.46 5.66
N LEU A 260 -2.37 -20.01 5.16
CA LEU A 260 -1.61 -18.92 5.76
C LEU A 260 -2.40 -17.61 5.82
N TRP A 261 -2.98 -17.15 4.70
CA TRP A 261 -3.72 -15.87 4.72
C TRP A 261 -5.02 -15.97 5.53
N ILE A 262 -5.68 -17.14 5.54
CA ILE A 262 -6.85 -17.38 6.40
C ILE A 262 -6.47 -17.27 7.89
N ILE A 263 -5.32 -17.85 8.27
CA ILE A 263 -4.79 -17.75 9.65
C ILE A 263 -4.49 -16.29 10.00
N LEU A 264 -3.83 -15.54 9.11
CA LEU A 264 -3.53 -14.13 9.33
C LEU A 264 -4.80 -13.28 9.48
N LEU A 265 -5.80 -13.51 8.62
CA LEU A 265 -7.09 -12.83 8.71
C LEU A 265 -7.83 -13.18 10.00
N GLY A 266 -7.84 -14.46 10.41
CA GLY A 266 -8.41 -14.90 11.67
C GLY A 266 -7.71 -14.26 12.87
N SER A 267 -6.37 -14.17 12.83
CA SER A 267 -5.57 -13.49 13.85
C SER A 267 -5.91 -12.00 13.95
N PHE A 268 -6.05 -11.31 12.81
CA PHE A 268 -6.46 -9.90 12.78
C PHE A 268 -7.82 -9.70 13.44
N LEU A 269 -8.82 -10.50 13.06
CA LEU A 269 -10.17 -10.40 13.63
C LEU A 269 -10.20 -10.72 15.13
N CYS A 270 -9.39 -11.68 15.58
CA CYS A 270 -9.24 -12.00 16.99
C CYS A 270 -8.65 -10.82 17.79
N LEU A 271 -7.57 -10.21 17.30
CA LEU A 271 -6.96 -9.04 17.94
C LEU A 271 -7.93 -7.84 17.98
N MET A 272 -8.63 -7.58 16.88
CA MET A 272 -9.68 -6.56 16.81
C MET A 272 -10.77 -6.79 17.86
N LEU A 273 -11.24 -8.04 18.02
CA LEU A 273 -12.25 -8.38 19.02
C LEU A 273 -11.73 -8.16 20.45
N ILE A 274 -10.48 -8.55 20.74
CA ILE A 274 -9.85 -8.31 22.05
C ILE A 274 -9.83 -6.81 22.36
N LEU A 275 -9.39 -5.98 21.41
CA LEU A 275 -9.33 -4.52 21.59
C LEU A 275 -10.71 -3.89 21.80
N VAL A 276 -11.74 -4.37 21.09
CA VAL A 276 -13.13 -3.94 21.31
C VAL A 276 -13.61 -4.33 22.71
N ILE A 277 -13.35 -5.57 23.14
CA ILE A 277 -13.74 -6.03 24.50
C ILE A 277 -13.04 -5.19 25.57
N MET A 278 -11.73 -4.94 25.43
CA MET A 278 -10.96 -4.08 26.34
C MET A 278 -11.56 -2.67 26.43
N ASN A 279 -11.97 -2.08 25.30
CA ASN A 279 -12.58 -0.76 25.27
C ASN A 279 -14.00 -0.73 25.89
N THR A 280 -14.75 -1.84 25.79
CA THR A 280 -16.11 -1.92 26.36
C THR A 280 -16.15 -2.32 27.83
N SER A 281 -15.06 -2.86 28.37
CA SER A 281 -15.00 -3.23 29.79
C SER A 281 -15.17 -1.94 30.59
N PRO A 282 -16.28 -1.76 31.33
CA PRO A 282 -16.45 -0.58 32.16
C PRO A 282 -15.31 -0.62 33.16
N HIS A 283 -14.35 0.29 33.02
CA HIS A 283 -13.40 0.55 34.09
C HIS A 283 -14.25 0.68 35.35
N SER A 284 -14.07 -0.24 36.28
CA SER A 284 -14.72 -0.25 37.58
C SER A 284 -14.15 0.90 38.42
N ASN A 285 -14.31 2.13 37.93
CA ASN A 285 -13.96 3.40 38.57
C ASN A 285 -14.93 3.73 39.70
N SER A 286 -15.53 2.72 40.33
CA SER A 286 -16.50 2.86 41.42
C SER A 286 -16.03 2.16 42.70
N PHE A 287 -14.74 1.86 42.86
CA PHE A 287 -14.23 1.24 44.09
C PHE A 287 -13.33 2.15 44.94
N PHE A 288 -13.09 3.40 44.52
CA PHE A 288 -12.32 4.38 45.30
C PHE A 288 -12.91 5.80 45.27
N ASP A 289 -14.23 5.92 45.13
CA ASP A 289 -14.98 7.12 45.52
C ASP A 289 -15.87 6.79 46.73
#